data_AF-A0A2V9BJG7-F1
#
_entry.id   AF-A0A2V9BJG7-F1
#
_cell.length_a   1.000
_cell.length_b   1.000
_cell.length_c   1.000
_cell.angle_alpha   90.00
_cell.angle_beta   90.00
_cell.angle_gamma   90.00
#
_symmetry.space_group_name_H-M   'P 1'
#
loop_
_entity.id
_entity.type
_entity.pdbx_description
1 polymer ?
#
loop_
_entity_poly.entity_id
_entity_poly.type
_entity_poly.pdbx_seq_one_letter_code
_entity_poly.pdbx_strand_id
1 'polypeptide(L)'
;AVKEFELELTLDPLNANSAYELAEIRRKAGEFTDAQKYFELALKDYPEFEEAHLGLAAVLTTLQKPDLALLHLQKAISLNRDNEVSWYRLSKVERLLGNGTEQQKAMTEFQRLHSKKTNEPESGRKLLSPDEVTKQSVDPNIPN
;
A
#
# COMPACT_ATOMS: atom_id res chain seq x y z
N ALA A 1 13.25 -11.57 7.94
CA ALA A 1 12.48 -10.35 7.62
C ALA A 1 13.23 -9.08 8.02
N VAL A 2 13.11 -8.54 9.25
CA VAL A 2 13.70 -7.21 9.60
C VAL A 2 15.19 -7.08 9.27
N LYS A 3 16.02 -8.03 9.75
CA LYS A 3 17.48 -8.01 9.52
C LYS A 3 17.86 -8.11 8.04
N GLU A 4 17.04 -8.76 7.22
CA GLU A 4 17.29 -8.93 5.79
C GLU A 4 17.00 -7.61 5.05
N PHE A 5 15.88 -6.96 5.36
CA PHE A 5 15.58 -5.64 4.79
C PHE A 5 16.56 -4.55 5.26
N GLU A 6 17.03 -4.59 6.52
CA GLU A 6 18.07 -3.68 7.00
C GLU A 6 19.41 -3.90 6.27
N LEU A 7 19.75 -5.16 5.95
CA LEU A 7 20.92 -5.48 5.14
C LEU A 7 20.75 -4.98 3.71
N GLU A 8 19.57 -5.17 3.11
CA GLU A 8 19.27 -4.65 1.77
C GLU A 8 19.40 -3.13 1.72
N LEU A 9 18.89 -2.39 2.72
CA LEU A 9 19.09 -0.94 2.81
C LEU A 9 20.55 -0.54 3.10
N THR A 10 21.39 -1.45 3.59
CA THR A 10 22.83 -1.21 3.69
C THR A 10 23.51 -1.32 2.33
N LEU A 11 23.04 -2.23 1.47
CA LEU A 11 23.57 -2.47 0.12
C LEU A 11 23.02 -1.46 -0.89
N ASP A 12 21.73 -1.12 -0.77
CA ASP A 12 21.01 -0.14 -1.57
C ASP A 12 20.14 0.74 -0.64
N PRO A 13 20.68 1.88 -0.16
CA PRO A 13 20.00 2.77 0.77
C PRO A 13 18.71 3.41 0.26
N LEU A 14 18.43 3.30 -1.05
CA LEU A 14 17.26 3.87 -1.67
C LEU A 14 16.21 2.81 -2.04
N ASN A 15 16.43 1.52 -1.77
CA ASN A 15 15.46 0.49 -2.14
C ASN A 15 14.08 0.74 -1.50
N ALA A 16 13.14 1.25 -2.31
CA ALA A 16 11.82 1.65 -1.85
C ALA A 16 11.00 0.48 -1.27
N ASN A 17 11.17 -0.72 -1.82
CA ASN A 17 10.45 -1.92 -1.37
C ASN A 17 10.95 -2.36 0.01
N SER A 18 12.26 -2.43 0.23
CA SER A 18 12.83 -2.81 1.53
C SER A 18 12.49 -1.77 2.61
N ALA A 19 12.52 -0.48 2.25
CA ALA A 19 12.06 0.59 3.13
C ALA A 19 10.57 0.46 3.48
N TYR A 20 9.71 0.19 2.49
CA TYR A 20 8.28 -0.03 2.70
C TYR A 20 8.00 -1.23 3.61
N GLU A 21 8.68 -2.37 3.40
CA GLU A 21 8.49 -3.57 4.22
C GLU A 21 8.93 -3.34 5.68
N LEU A 22 10.04 -2.64 5.89
CA LEU A 22 10.44 -2.21 7.23
C LEU A 22 9.40 -1.29 7.86
N ALA A 23 8.87 -0.33 7.10
CA ALA A 23 7.83 0.57 7.59
C ALA A 23 6.57 -0.20 8.05
N GLU A 24 6.13 -1.19 7.28
CA GLU A 24 4.99 -2.05 7.64
C GLU A 24 5.28 -2.90 8.88
N ILE A 25 6.49 -3.44 9.03
CA ILE A 25 6.88 -4.19 10.23
C ILE A 25 6.85 -3.28 11.47
N ARG A 26 7.47 -2.08 11.38
CA ARG A 26 7.48 -1.10 12.47
C ARG A 26 6.06 -0.63 12.81
N ARG A 27 5.21 -0.41 11.81
CA ARG A 27 3.81 -0.04 12.00
C ARG A 27 3.03 -1.12 12.74
N LYS A 28 3.21 -2.40 12.36
CA LYS A 28 2.58 -3.55 13.04
C LYS A 28 3.07 -3.74 14.48
N ALA A 29 4.32 -3.36 14.75
CA ALA A 29 4.90 -3.35 16.11
C ALA A 29 4.42 -2.16 16.97
N GLY A 30 3.66 -1.21 16.41
CA GLY A 30 3.25 0.02 17.12
C GLY A 30 4.33 1.10 17.20
N GLU A 31 5.46 0.89 16.51
CA GLU A 31 6.60 1.81 16.45
C GLU A 31 6.35 2.89 15.38
N PHE A 32 5.29 3.68 15.57
CA PHE A 32 4.75 4.57 14.53
C PHE A 32 5.73 5.65 14.05
N THR A 33 6.58 6.17 14.94
CA THR A 33 7.60 7.16 14.57
C THR A 33 8.65 6.58 13.63
N ASP A 34 9.07 5.32 13.83
CA ASP A 34 10.04 4.67 12.95
C ASP A 34 9.39 4.20 11.65
N ALA A 35 8.13 3.73 11.73
CA ALA A 35 7.34 3.46 10.53
C ALA A 35 7.24 4.71 9.63
N GLN A 36 7.00 5.89 10.21
CA GLN A 36 6.96 7.15 9.47
C GLN A 36 8.25 7.37 8.67
N LYS A 37 9.42 7.24 9.31
CA LYS A 37 10.72 7.45 8.67
C LYS A 37 10.95 6.50 7.49
N TYR A 38 10.61 5.23 7.64
CA TYR A 38 10.81 4.25 6.59
C TYR A 38 9.84 4.42 5.42
N PHE A 39 8.58 4.83 5.67
CA PHE A 39 7.68 5.21 4.58
C PHE A 39 8.17 6.45 3.84
N GLU A 40 8.67 7.47 4.56
CA GLU A 40 9.26 8.66 3.95
C GLU A 40 10.51 8.31 3.11
N LEU A 41 11.32 7.36 3.57
CA LEU A 41 12.46 6.84 2.81
C LEU A 41 12.01 6.14 1.52
N ALA A 42 10.99 5.27 1.60
CA ALA A 42 10.44 4.61 0.41
C ALA A 42 9.94 5.63 -0.63
N LEU A 43 9.25 6.68 -0.16
CA LEU A 43 8.73 7.74 -1.03
C LEU A 43 9.80 8.70 -1.56
N LYS A 44 10.99 8.72 -0.96
CA LYS A 44 12.12 9.50 -1.47
C LYS A 44 12.69 8.90 -2.76
N ASP A 45 12.77 7.57 -2.83
CA ASP A 45 13.22 6.85 -4.02
C ASP A 45 12.10 6.66 -5.04
N TYR A 46 10.91 6.27 -4.56
CA TYR A 46 9.74 6.07 -5.41
C TYR A 46 8.55 6.95 -4.97
N PRO A 47 8.48 8.22 -5.44
CA PRO A 47 7.41 9.17 -5.07
C PRO A 47 6.00 8.79 -5.54
N GLU A 48 5.86 7.77 -6.38
CA GLU A 48 4.58 7.28 -6.89
C GLU A 48 4.18 5.93 -6.29
N PHE A 49 4.82 5.55 -5.18
CA PHE A 49 4.49 4.33 -4.46
C PHE A 49 3.18 4.48 -3.68
N GLU A 50 2.07 4.05 -4.29
CA GLU A 50 0.71 4.18 -3.77
C GLU A 50 0.55 3.59 -2.36
N GLU A 51 1.05 2.37 -2.16
CA GLU A 51 0.97 1.65 -0.88
C GLU A 51 1.77 2.34 0.23
N ALA A 52 2.93 2.93 -0.08
CA ALA A 52 3.70 3.71 0.89
C ALA A 52 2.98 5.01 1.27
N HIS A 53 2.31 5.68 0.33
CA HIS A 53 1.44 6.82 0.64
C HIS A 53 0.30 6.42 1.58
N LEU A 54 -0.35 5.28 1.34
CA LEU A 54 -1.41 4.76 2.23
C LEU A 54 -0.91 4.36 3.62
N GLY A 55 0.23 3.68 3.68
CA GLY A 55 0.88 3.28 4.92
C GLY A 55 1.28 4.50 5.76
N LEU A 56 1.89 5.51 5.13
CA LEU A 56 2.26 6.75 5.78
C LEU A 56 1.05 7.54 6.28
N ALA A 57 -0.02 7.66 5.48
CA ALA A 57 -1.24 8.31 5.93
C ALA A 57 -1.87 7.61 7.15
N ALA A 58 -1.83 6.28 7.20
CA ALA A 58 -2.29 5.52 8.35
C ALA A 58 -1.48 5.85 9.61
N VAL A 59 -0.15 5.85 9.49
CA VAL A 59 0.78 6.18 10.57
C VAL A 59 0.59 7.62 11.05
N LEU A 60 0.51 8.59 10.14
CA LEU A 60 0.30 10.00 10.46
C LEU A 60 -1.03 10.24 11.18
N THR A 61 -2.08 9.52 10.79
CA THR A 61 -3.37 9.56 11.50
C THR A 61 -3.22 9.08 12.94
N THR A 62 -2.53 7.96 13.18
CA THR A 62 -2.27 7.44 14.53
C THR A 62 -1.39 8.40 15.35
N LEU A 63 -0.45 9.08 14.70
CA LEU A 63 0.40 10.10 15.31
C LEU A 63 -0.32 11.46 15.53
N GLN A 64 -1.64 11.53 15.32
CA GLN A 64 -2.45 12.75 15.46
C GLN A 64 -1.98 13.90 14.55
N LYS A 65 -1.53 13.56 13.33
CA LYS A 65 -1.16 14.51 12.28
C LYS A 65 -2.09 14.39 11.05
N PRO A 66 -3.41 14.63 11.20
CA PRO A 66 -4.37 14.41 10.13
C PRO A 66 -4.15 15.32 8.91
N ASP A 67 -3.63 16.54 9.08
CA ASP A 67 -3.34 17.44 7.95
C ASP A 67 -2.30 16.85 7.00
N LEU A 68 -1.25 16.21 7.53
CA LEU A 68 -0.24 15.54 6.71
C LEU A 68 -0.78 14.25 6.10
N ALA A 69 -1.60 13.50 6.85
CA ALA A 69 -2.22 12.27 6.34
C ALA A 69 -3.11 12.56 5.11
N LEU A 70 -3.81 13.70 5.11
CA LEU A 70 -4.65 14.14 4.00
C LEU A 70 -3.86 14.24 2.69
N LEU A 71 -2.67 14.86 2.73
CA LEU A 71 -1.82 15.04 1.55
C LEU A 71 -1.43 13.69 0.92
N HIS A 72 -1.02 12.72 1.75
CA HIS A 72 -0.65 11.39 1.25
C HIS A 72 -1.86 10.62 0.72
N LEU A 73 -3.05 10.77 1.32
CA LEU A 73 -4.28 10.15 0.80
C LEU A 73 -4.71 10.73 -0.54
N GLN A 74 -4.60 12.05 -0.71
CA GLN A 74 -4.87 12.69 -2.00
C GLN A 74 -3.92 12.19 -3.09
N LYS A 75 -2.62 12.03 -2.77
CA LYS A 75 -1.65 11.45 -3.70
C LYS A 75 -1.97 9.98 -4.02
N ALA A 76 -2.27 9.15 -3.02
CA ALA A 76 -2.68 7.76 -3.23
C ALA A 76 -3.91 7.64 -4.15
N ILE A 77 -4.94 8.46 -3.93
CA ILE A 77 -6.14 8.52 -4.77
C ILE A 77 -5.81 8.97 -6.20
N SER A 78 -4.87 9.92 -6.36
CA SER A 78 -4.45 10.37 -7.69
C SER A 78 -3.73 9.28 -8.49
N LEU A 79 -2.99 8.40 -7.80
CA LEU A 79 -2.28 7.26 -8.38
C LEU A 79 -3.23 6.12 -8.71
N ASN A 80 -4.18 5.83 -7.80
CA ASN A 80 -5.15 4.77 -7.95
C ASN A 80 -6.53 5.19 -7.41
N ARG A 81 -7.39 5.65 -8.33
CA ARG A 81 -8.74 6.13 -7.99
C ARG A 81 -9.71 5.02 -7.59
N ASP A 82 -9.43 3.77 -7.97
CA ASP A 82 -10.30 2.63 -7.72
C ASP A 82 -9.93 1.87 -6.42
N ASN A 83 -8.92 2.33 -5.68
CA ASN A 83 -8.61 1.78 -4.36
C ASN A 83 -9.62 2.27 -3.31
N GLU A 84 -10.57 1.41 -2.95
CA GLU A 84 -11.59 1.69 -1.93
C GLU A 84 -10.97 2.03 -0.55
N VAL A 85 -9.79 1.48 -0.22
CA VAL A 85 -9.10 1.72 1.06
C VAL A 85 -8.67 3.18 1.19
N SER A 86 -8.22 3.79 0.09
CA SER A 86 -7.81 5.20 0.05
C SER A 86 -8.97 6.12 0.39
N TRP A 87 -10.15 5.88 -0.21
CA TRP A 87 -11.37 6.65 0.05
C TRP A 87 -11.90 6.46 1.47
N TYR A 88 -11.87 5.23 1.99
CA TYR A 88 -12.26 4.97 3.37
C TYR A 88 -11.35 5.69 4.37
N ARG A 89 -10.03 5.64 4.18
CA ARG A 89 -9.08 6.35 5.03
C ARG A 89 -9.22 7.87 4.92
N LEU A 90 -9.47 8.40 3.71
CA LEU A 90 -9.76 9.82 3.51
C LEU A 90 -10.99 10.24 4.32
N SER A 91 -12.08 9.48 4.30
CA SER A 91 -13.28 9.81 5.09
C SER A 91 -13.00 9.90 6.59
N LYS A 92 -12.08 9.07 7.12
CA LYS A 92 -11.66 9.12 8.53
C LYS A 92 -10.83 10.35 8.82
N VAL A 93 -9.88 10.70 7.94
CA VAL A 93 -9.04 11.88 8.10
C VAL A 93 -9.88 13.16 8.01
N GLU A 94 -10.77 13.27 7.03
CA GLU A 94 -11.66 14.43 6.90
C GLU A 94 -12.59 14.59 8.11
N ARG A 95 -13.03 13.48 8.72
CA ARG A 95 -13.78 13.52 9.99
C ARG A 95 -12.94 14.11 11.12
N LEU A 96 -11.67 13.72 11.23
CA LEU A 96 -10.75 14.25 12.25
C LEU A 96 -10.47 15.74 12.05
N LEU A 97 -10.46 16.20 10.80
CA LEU A 97 -10.31 17.61 10.43
C LEU A 97 -11.60 18.43 10.59
N GLY A 98 -12.76 17.79 10.82
CA GLY A 98 -14.06 18.46 10.94
C GLY A 98 -14.71 18.80 9.59
N ASN A 99 -14.17 18.31 8.48
CA ASN A 99 -14.64 18.60 7.13
C ASN A 99 -15.78 17.65 6.72
N GLY A 100 -16.97 17.85 7.29
CA GLY A 100 -18.13 16.97 7.07
C GLY A 100 -18.52 16.78 5.59
N THR A 101 -18.39 17.82 4.77
CA THR A 101 -18.70 17.74 3.33
C THR A 101 -17.74 16.84 2.58
N GLU A 102 -16.42 16.98 2.79
CA GLU A 102 -15.41 16.13 2.13
C GLU A 102 -15.44 14.70 2.67
N GLN A 103 -15.70 14.54 3.97
CA GLN A 103 -15.95 13.24 4.58
C GLN A 103 -17.11 12.49 3.92
N GLN A 104 -18.22 13.18 3.63
CA GLN A 104 -19.37 12.57 2.96
C GLN A 104 -19.05 12.19 1.51
N LYS A 105 -18.35 13.04 0.76
CA LYS A 105 -17.91 12.73 -0.61
C LYS A 105 -17.01 11.48 -0.64
N ALA A 106 -16.01 11.43 0.23
CA ALA A 106 -15.10 10.29 0.33
C ALA A 106 -15.84 8.99 0.70
N MET A 107 -16.84 9.08 1.58
CA MET A 107 -17.67 7.93 1.95
C MET A 107 -18.52 7.43 0.77
N THR A 108 -19.07 8.34 -0.04
CA THR A 108 -19.85 7.98 -1.23
C THR A 108 -18.98 7.23 -2.26
N GLU A 109 -17.75 7.69 -2.51
CA GLU A 109 -16.82 6.98 -3.39
C GLU A 109 -16.43 5.60 -2.85
N PHE A 110 -16.14 5.51 -1.54
CA PHE A 110 -15.89 4.22 -0.89
C PHE A 110 -17.06 3.25 -1.11
N GLN A 111 -18.30 3.68 -0.84
CA GLN A 111 -19.49 2.85 -1.01
C GLN A 111 -19.69 2.40 -2.45
N ARG A 112 -19.44 3.29 -3.43
CA ARG A 112 -19.53 2.98 -4.85
C ARG A 112 -18.52 1.90 -5.25
N LEU A 113 -17.26 2.05 -4.85
CA LEU A 113 -16.19 1.08 -5.15
C LEU A 113 -16.40 -0.25 -4.44
N HIS A 114 -16.78 -0.20 -3.16
CA HIS A 114 -17.07 -1.40 -2.38
C HIS A 114 -18.20 -2.21 -3.01
N SER A 115 -19.30 -1.54 -3.35
CA SER A 115 -20.45 -2.17 -4.01
C SER A 115 -20.08 -2.77 -5.36
N LYS A 116 -19.26 -2.08 -6.16
CA LYS A 116 -18.76 -2.61 -7.44
C LYS A 116 -17.96 -3.91 -7.22
N LYS A 117 -17.01 -3.91 -6.27
CA LYS A 117 -16.15 -5.06 -5.97
C LYS A 117 -16.91 -6.25 -5.38
N THR A 118 -17.92 -6.00 -4.54
CA THR A 118 -18.77 -7.06 -3.98
C THR A 118 -19.68 -7.69 -5.04
N ASN A 119 -20.09 -6.92 -6.05
CA ASN A 119 -20.97 -7.38 -7.12
C ASN A 119 -20.24 -7.87 -8.37
N GLU A 120 -18.90 -7.84 -8.39
CA GLU A 120 -18.10 -8.43 -9.47
C GLU A 120 -18.11 -9.96 -9.35
N PRO A 121 -18.58 -10.70 -10.37
CA PRO A 121 -18.51 -12.16 -10.36
C PRO A 121 -17.05 -12.61 -10.31
N GLU A 122 -16.74 -13.63 -9.49
CA GLU A 122 -15.37 -14.09 -9.19
C GLU A 122 -14.51 -14.45 -10.42
N SER A 123 -15.12 -14.59 -11.61
CA SER A 123 -14.44 -14.86 -12.88
C SER A 123 -13.45 -13.78 -13.35
N GLY A 124 -13.39 -12.62 -12.70
CA GLY A 124 -12.43 -11.54 -13.00
C GLY A 124 -11.11 -11.61 -12.24
N ARG A 125 -10.98 -12.43 -11.19
CA ARG A 125 -9.66 -12.69 -10.59
C ARG A 125 -8.88 -13.53 -11.59
N LYS A 126 -7.85 -12.97 -12.24
CA LYS A 126 -6.76 -13.77 -12.81
C LYS A 126 -6.11 -14.52 -11.65
N LEU A 127 -6.69 -15.65 -11.28
CA LEU A 127 -5.96 -16.77 -10.72
C LEU A 127 -4.94 -17.12 -11.81
N LEU A 128 -3.66 -16.85 -11.55
CA LEU A 128 -2.60 -17.55 -12.26
C LEU A 128 -2.94 -19.04 -12.06
N SER A 129 -3.33 -19.71 -13.13
CA SER A 129 -3.57 -21.14 -13.11
C SER A 129 -2.28 -21.82 -12.63
N PRO A 130 -2.35 -22.88 -11.81
CA PRO A 130 -1.16 -23.67 -11.43
C PRO A 130 -0.33 -24.14 -12.65
N ASP A 131 -0.92 -24.14 -13.84
CA ASP A 131 -0.28 -24.52 -15.11
C ASP A 131 0.72 -23.49 -15.68
N GLU A 132 0.85 -22.29 -15.11
CA GLU A 132 1.89 -21.31 -15.51
C GLU A 132 3.22 -21.49 -14.75
N VAL A 133 3.28 -22.39 -13.76
CA VAL A 133 4.54 -22.81 -13.13
C VAL A 133 5.19 -23.87 -14.02
N THR A 134 5.95 -23.42 -15.02
CA THR A 134 7.02 -24.13 -15.75
C THR A 134 6.88 -25.67 -15.84
N LYS A 135 6.47 -26.18 -17.00
CA LYS A 135 6.79 -27.56 -17.39
C LYS A 135 8.30 -27.67 -17.50
N GLN A 136 8.95 -28.21 -16.47
CA GLN A 136 10.34 -28.63 -16.56
C GLN A 136 10.39 -29.83 -17.52
N SER A 137 10.68 -29.56 -18.80
CA SER A 137 10.93 -30.59 -19.80
C SER A 137 12.26 -31.25 -19.49
N VAL A 138 12.21 -32.47 -18.96
CA VAL A 138 13.38 -33.35 -18.91
C VAL A 138 13.57 -33.91 -20.32
N ASP A 139 14.63 -33.49 -21.00
CA ASP A 139 15.03 -34.03 -22.31
C ASP A 139 15.32 -35.54 -22.20
N PRO A 140 14.69 -36.42 -23.01
CA PRO A 140 14.91 -37.86 -22.93
C PRO A 140 16.09 -38.35 -23.79
N ASN A 141 17.10 -37.52 -24.09
CA ASN A 141 18.15 -37.88 -25.02
C ASN A 141 19.57 -37.61 -24.47
N ILE A 142 20.01 -38.48 -23.57
CA ILE A 142 21.44 -38.74 -23.35
C ILE A 142 21.71 -40.20 -23.74
N PRO A 143 22.36 -40.47 -24.88
CA PRO A 143 22.78 -41.82 -25.31
C PRO A 143 24.01 -42.27 -24.50
N ASN A 144 24.33 -43.56 -24.36
CA ASN A 144 24.10 -44.70 -25.26
C ASN A 144 23.99 -46.00 -24.46
#